data_AF-A0A0C2VKQ2-F1
#
_entry.id   AF-A0A0C2VKQ2-F1
#
_cell.length_a   1.000
_cell.length_b   1.000
_cell.length_c   1.000
_cell.angle_alpha   90.00
_cell.angle_beta   90.00
_cell.angle_gamma   90.00
#
_symmetry.space_group_name_H-M   'P 1'
#
loop_
_entity.id
_entity.type
_entity.pdbx_description
1 polymer ?
#
loop_
_entity_poly.entity_id
_entity_poly.type
_entity_poly.pdbx_seq_one_letter_code
_entity_poly.pdbx_strand_id
1 'polypeptide(L)'
;MNLDQRIAVERDRVAGDIQKLNEENKTDSDLLNDLKQEYNAAIFSLEAEKIDSVNERIKTVNDRIKIRKDKIEALENDNPLIQSIVVKEVEQWMNEAEILEEQAESLFKELQPKRKKLLDGLSELDNIKNRINSLSYSINYFNEQYMNDQTRNKLGLTKVRISPLDNPATKIMNSLLIENKDVFKRS
;
A
#
# COMPACT_ATOMS: atom_id res chain seq x y z
N MET A 1 -10.48 -0.30 14.90
CA MET A 1 -9.74 -1.53 15.27
C MET A 1 -9.06 -2.01 14.00
N ASN A 2 -7.73 -2.15 14.00
CA ASN A 2 -7.01 -2.57 12.79
C ASN A 2 -7.27 -4.06 12.49
N LEU A 3 -6.89 -4.52 11.29
CA LEU A 3 -7.09 -5.90 10.85
C LEU A 3 -6.53 -6.91 11.87
N ASP A 4 -5.31 -6.68 12.36
CA ASP A 4 -4.66 -7.55 13.32
C ASP A 4 -5.44 -7.69 14.63
N GLN A 5 -5.98 -6.59 15.15
CA GLN A 5 -6.83 -6.59 16.35
C GLN A 5 -8.14 -7.34 16.12
N ARG A 6 -8.77 -7.21 14.94
CA ARG A 6 -9.99 -7.97 14.58
C ARG A 6 -9.72 -9.46 14.48
N ILE A 7 -8.59 -9.85 13.89
CA ILE A 7 -8.16 -11.24 13.80
C ILE A 7 -7.83 -11.79 15.19
N ALA A 8 -7.14 -11.02 16.04
CA ALA A 8 -6.79 -11.44 17.39
C ALA A 8 -8.04 -11.71 18.25
N VAL A 9 -9.02 -10.80 18.23
CA VAL A 9 -10.30 -10.99 18.94
C VAL A 9 -11.02 -12.26 18.49
N GLU A 10 -11.05 -12.51 17.17
CA GLU A 10 -11.72 -13.71 16.65
C GLU A 10 -10.94 -14.99 16.99
N ARG A 11 -9.60 -14.96 16.97
CA ARG A 11 -8.76 -16.07 17.41
C ARG A 11 -8.96 -16.39 18.89
N ASP A 12 -9.04 -15.38 19.75
CA ASP A 12 -9.28 -15.56 21.18
C ASP A 12 -10.67 -16.18 21.44
N ARG A 13 -11.69 -15.70 20.72
CA ARG A 13 -13.04 -16.28 20.78
C ARG A 13 -13.03 -17.76 20.38
N VAL A 14 -12.35 -18.07 19.29
CA VAL A 14 -12.26 -19.42 18.71
C VAL A 14 -11.46 -20.36 19.61
N ALA A 15 -10.39 -19.87 20.23
CA ALA A 15 -9.63 -20.63 21.23
C ALA A 15 -10.52 -21.04 22.41
N GLY A 16 -11.41 -20.15 22.86
CA GLY A 16 -12.42 -20.46 23.89
C GLY A 16 -13.40 -21.55 23.44
N ASP A 17 -13.92 -21.45 22.20
CA ASP A 17 -14.83 -22.46 21.64
C ASP A 17 -14.14 -23.83 21.50
N ILE A 18 -12.88 -23.87 21.03
CA ILE A 18 -12.08 -25.09 20.91
C ILE A 18 -11.83 -25.71 22.29
N GLN A 19 -11.49 -24.90 23.29
CA GLN A 19 -11.27 -25.38 24.66
C GLN A 19 -12.54 -26.06 25.19
N LYS A 20 -13.70 -25.42 25.03
CA LYS A 20 -15.00 -25.99 25.44
C LYS A 20 -15.30 -27.30 24.72
N LEU A 21 -15.09 -27.36 23.40
CA LEU A 21 -15.29 -28.59 22.61
C LEU A 21 -14.35 -29.72 23.06
N ASN A 22 -13.11 -29.40 23.43
CA ASN A 22 -12.14 -30.36 23.96
C ASN A 22 -12.57 -30.91 25.33
N GLU A 23 -13.08 -30.06 26.22
CA GLU A 23 -13.61 -30.48 27.53
C GLU A 23 -14.84 -31.40 27.37
N GLU A 24 -15.76 -31.06 26.45
CA GLU A 24 -16.89 -31.92 26.10
C GLU A 24 -16.43 -33.25 25.49
N ASN A 25 -15.43 -33.23 24.61
CA ASN A 25 -14.87 -34.45 24.01
C ASN A 25 -14.19 -35.35 25.05
N LYS A 26 -13.51 -34.77 26.03
CA LYS A 26 -12.93 -35.51 27.15
C LYS A 26 -14.04 -36.22 27.95
N THR A 27 -15.09 -35.48 28.29
CA THR A 27 -16.25 -36.02 29.01
C THR A 27 -16.91 -37.18 28.24
N ASP A 28 -17.13 -37.03 26.94
CA ASP A 28 -17.70 -38.11 26.12
C ASP A 28 -16.72 -39.27 25.90
N SER A 29 -15.41 -39.03 25.92
CA SER A 29 -14.40 -40.10 25.86
C SER A 29 -14.37 -40.94 27.15
N ASP A 30 -14.52 -40.29 28.30
CA ASP A 30 -14.64 -40.96 29.60
C ASP A 30 -15.93 -41.79 29.63
N LEU A 31 -17.07 -41.21 29.21
CA LEU A 31 -18.34 -41.93 29.07
C LEU A 31 -18.25 -43.11 28.08
N LEU A 32 -17.52 -42.95 26.97
CA LEU A 32 -17.30 -44.03 26.01
C LEU A 32 -16.53 -45.20 26.65
N ASN A 33 -15.56 -44.91 27.51
CA ASN A 33 -14.81 -45.95 28.22
C ASN A 33 -15.71 -46.69 29.21
N ASP A 34 -16.56 -45.97 29.95
CA ASP A 34 -17.54 -46.57 30.86
C ASP A 34 -18.54 -47.46 30.12
N LEU A 35 -19.06 -46.98 28.98
CA LEU A 35 -19.98 -47.76 28.13
C LEU A 35 -19.32 -49.01 27.56
N LYS A 36 -18.04 -48.96 27.20
CA LYS A 36 -17.30 -50.16 26.75
C LYS A 36 -17.16 -51.19 27.86
N GLN A 37 -16.97 -50.76 29.11
CA GLN A 37 -16.96 -51.67 30.26
C GLN A 37 -18.35 -52.27 30.50
N GLU A 38 -19.40 -51.44 30.43
CA GLU A 38 -20.80 -51.89 30.54
C GLU A 38 -21.16 -52.91 29.45
N TYR A 39 -20.70 -52.67 28.22
CA TYR A 39 -20.89 -53.57 27.08
C TYR A 39 -20.23 -54.93 27.33
N ASN A 40 -18.98 -54.93 27.76
CA ASN A 40 -18.26 -56.16 28.09
C ASN A 40 -18.97 -56.93 29.21
N ALA A 41 -19.44 -56.25 30.24
CA ALA A 41 -20.20 -56.87 31.33
C ALA A 41 -21.52 -57.51 30.82
N ALA A 42 -22.25 -56.83 29.94
CA ALA A 42 -23.48 -57.33 29.33
C ALA A 42 -23.24 -58.56 28.43
N ILE A 43 -22.10 -58.60 27.73
CA ILE A 43 -21.67 -59.80 26.99
C ILE A 43 -21.48 -60.98 27.94
N PHE A 44 -20.77 -60.78 29.06
CA PHE A 44 -20.52 -61.86 30.02
C PHE A 44 -21.80 -62.35 30.70
N SER A 45 -22.79 -61.48 30.91
CA SER A 45 -24.08 -61.86 31.49
C SER A 45 -25.10 -62.39 30.47
N LEU A 46 -24.75 -62.43 29.18
CA LEU A 46 -25.62 -62.89 28.06
C LEU A 46 -26.95 -62.12 27.97
N GLU A 47 -26.98 -60.86 28.40
CA GLU A 47 -28.16 -59.99 28.37
C GLU A 47 -28.30 -59.29 27.01
N ALA A 48 -28.88 -59.98 26.02
CA ALA A 48 -28.99 -59.49 24.64
C ALA A 48 -29.59 -58.08 24.50
N GLU A 49 -30.68 -57.78 25.21
CA GLU A 49 -31.33 -56.44 25.17
C GLU A 49 -30.41 -55.33 25.70
N LYS A 50 -29.57 -55.65 26.69
CA LYS A 50 -28.61 -54.70 27.27
C LYS A 50 -27.42 -54.47 26.35
N ILE A 51 -26.95 -55.52 25.66
CA ILE A 51 -25.91 -55.42 24.63
C ILE A 51 -26.34 -54.43 23.54
N ASP A 52 -27.56 -54.58 23.02
CA ASP A 52 -28.09 -53.70 21.96
C ASP A 52 -28.24 -52.26 22.45
N SER A 53 -28.79 -52.07 23.65
CA SER A 53 -28.95 -50.75 24.27
C SER A 53 -27.61 -50.02 24.47
N VAL A 54 -26.60 -50.72 24.99
CA VAL A 54 -25.27 -50.15 25.22
C VAL A 54 -24.57 -49.87 23.88
N ASN A 55 -24.74 -50.71 22.86
CA ASN A 55 -24.19 -50.48 21.53
C ASN A 55 -24.75 -49.20 20.89
N GLU A 56 -26.06 -48.94 20.98
CA GLU A 56 -26.65 -47.70 20.47
C GLU A 56 -26.13 -46.47 21.21
N ARG A 57 -25.93 -46.57 22.54
CA ARG A 57 -25.30 -45.50 23.32
C ARG A 57 -23.85 -45.25 22.89
N ILE A 58 -23.06 -46.31 22.67
CA ILE A 58 -21.68 -46.22 22.17
C ILE A 58 -21.64 -45.53 20.82
N LYS A 59 -22.52 -45.92 19.89
CA LYS A 59 -22.62 -45.31 18.55
C LYS A 59 -22.93 -43.81 18.64
N THR A 60 -23.92 -43.45 19.46
CA THR A 60 -24.31 -42.05 19.69
C THR A 60 -23.15 -41.23 20.26
N VAL A 61 -22.39 -41.77 21.20
CA VAL A 61 -21.22 -41.08 21.77
C VAL A 61 -20.10 -40.93 20.75
N ASN A 62 -19.81 -41.96 19.96
CA ASN A 62 -18.82 -41.90 18.88
C ASN A 62 -19.18 -40.85 17.83
N ASP A 63 -20.45 -40.77 17.42
CA ASP A 63 -20.91 -39.77 16.46
C ASP A 63 -20.74 -38.35 17.00
N ARG A 64 -21.08 -38.12 18.29
CA ARG A 64 -20.84 -36.83 18.95
C ARG A 64 -19.36 -36.46 18.98
N ILE A 65 -18.48 -37.39 19.33
CA ILE A 65 -17.03 -37.17 19.35
C ILE A 65 -16.52 -36.81 17.95
N LYS A 66 -16.95 -37.55 16.92
CA LYS A 66 -16.56 -37.30 15.53
C LYS A 66 -16.98 -35.89 15.08
N ILE A 67 -18.26 -35.53 15.27
CA ILE A 67 -18.77 -34.21 14.91
C ILE A 67 -18.00 -33.09 15.61
N ARG A 68 -17.61 -33.27 16.88
CA ARG A 68 -16.80 -32.25 17.59
C ARG A 68 -15.38 -32.15 17.04
N LYS A 69 -14.73 -33.27 16.69
CA LYS A 69 -13.40 -33.25 16.05
C LYS A 69 -13.43 -32.50 14.74
N ASP A 70 -14.42 -32.77 13.89
CA ASP A 70 -14.60 -32.07 12.60
C ASP A 70 -14.79 -30.56 12.82
N LYS A 71 -15.53 -30.15 13.87
CA LYS A 71 -15.68 -28.73 14.23
C LYS A 71 -14.39 -28.08 14.72
N ILE A 72 -13.60 -28.78 15.54
CA ILE A 72 -12.31 -28.27 16.03
C ILE A 72 -11.37 -28.06 14.85
N GLU A 73 -11.26 -29.03 13.94
CA GLU A 73 -10.40 -28.95 12.76
C GLU A 73 -10.77 -27.76 11.86
N ALA A 74 -12.07 -27.54 11.63
CA ALA A 74 -12.55 -26.39 10.87
C ALA A 74 -12.24 -25.04 11.54
N LEU A 75 -12.26 -24.99 12.88
CA LEU A 75 -11.96 -23.78 13.64
C LEU A 75 -10.44 -23.48 13.73
N GLU A 76 -9.59 -24.52 13.73
CA GLU A 76 -8.14 -24.38 13.82
C GLU A 76 -7.49 -23.96 12.50
N ASN A 77 -7.89 -24.59 11.38
CA ASN A 77 -7.16 -24.46 10.11
C ASN A 77 -7.85 -23.52 9.12
N ASP A 78 -9.18 -23.54 9.04
CA ASP A 78 -9.96 -22.88 7.99
C ASP A 78 -11.08 -21.99 8.57
N ASN A 79 -10.75 -21.18 9.57
CA ASN A 79 -11.75 -20.35 10.22
C ASN A 79 -12.43 -19.39 9.20
N PRO A 80 -13.71 -19.61 8.87
CA PRO A 80 -14.37 -18.88 7.79
C PRO A 80 -14.64 -17.41 8.16
N LEU A 81 -14.72 -17.09 9.46
CA LEU A 81 -14.91 -15.72 9.93
C LEU A 81 -13.62 -14.91 9.79
N ILE A 82 -12.47 -15.49 10.14
CA ILE A 82 -11.17 -14.85 9.93
C ILE A 82 -10.94 -14.64 8.43
N GLN A 83 -11.21 -15.64 7.59
CA GLN A 83 -11.12 -15.49 6.13
C GLN A 83 -12.04 -14.36 5.62
N SER A 84 -13.29 -14.29 6.09
CA SER A 84 -14.21 -13.20 5.72
C SER A 84 -13.71 -11.81 6.16
N ILE A 85 -13.12 -11.70 7.34
CA ILE A 85 -12.52 -10.45 7.84
C ILE A 85 -11.39 -10.00 6.92
N VAL A 86 -10.50 -10.91 6.53
CA VAL A 86 -9.37 -10.63 5.64
C VAL A 86 -9.86 -10.24 4.25
N VAL A 87 -10.79 -11.00 3.66
CA VAL A 87 -11.31 -10.73 2.31
C VAL A 87 -11.92 -9.33 2.24
N LYS A 88 -12.75 -8.94 3.22
CA LYS A 88 -13.35 -7.60 3.26
C LYS A 88 -12.32 -6.48 3.34
N GLU A 89 -11.24 -6.69 4.11
CA GLU A 89 -10.18 -5.69 4.23
C GLU A 89 -9.39 -5.56 2.92
N VAL A 90 -9.08 -6.70 2.28
CA VAL A 90 -8.41 -6.72 0.97
C VAL A 90 -9.26 -6.03 -0.10
N GLU A 91 -10.57 -6.29 -0.14
CA GLU A 91 -11.49 -5.60 -1.05
C GLU A 91 -11.49 -4.09 -0.83
N GLN A 92 -11.42 -3.63 0.44
CA GLN A 92 -11.31 -2.20 0.74
C GLN A 92 -10.00 -1.60 0.23
N TRP A 93 -8.87 -2.27 0.47
CA TRP A 93 -7.56 -1.82 -0.02
C TRP A 93 -7.47 -1.81 -1.55
N MET A 94 -8.10 -2.79 -2.23
CA MET A 94 -8.17 -2.81 -3.69
C MET A 94 -8.95 -1.60 -4.22
N ASN A 95 -10.12 -1.31 -3.65
CA ASN A 95 -10.90 -0.14 -4.05
C ASN A 95 -10.15 1.18 -3.79
N GLU A 96 -9.45 1.28 -2.66
CA GLU A 96 -8.64 2.47 -2.35
C GLU A 96 -7.49 2.63 -3.35
N ALA A 97 -6.81 1.53 -3.70
CA ALA A 97 -5.75 1.54 -4.70
C ALA A 97 -6.28 2.00 -6.08
N GLU A 98 -7.41 1.47 -6.54
CA GLU A 98 -8.05 1.89 -7.80
C GLU A 98 -8.35 3.39 -7.82
N ILE A 99 -8.92 3.94 -6.74
CA ILE A 99 -9.20 5.37 -6.62
C ILE A 99 -7.90 6.20 -6.69
N LEU A 100 -6.84 5.75 -6.01
CA LEU A 100 -5.55 6.44 -6.01
C LEU A 100 -4.88 6.39 -7.40
N GLU A 101 -5.01 5.29 -8.12
CA GLU A 101 -4.53 5.15 -9.50
C GLU A 101 -5.27 6.11 -10.43
N GLU A 102 -6.59 6.20 -10.34
CA GLU A 102 -7.39 7.16 -11.12
C GLU A 102 -7.00 8.61 -10.81
N GLN A 103 -6.77 8.94 -9.53
CA GLN A 103 -6.30 10.25 -9.11
C GLN A 103 -4.90 10.56 -9.66
N ALA A 104 -4.00 9.58 -9.63
CA ALA A 104 -2.66 9.72 -10.18
C ALA A 104 -2.67 9.95 -11.70
N GLU A 105 -3.50 9.19 -12.44
CA GLU A 105 -3.69 9.41 -13.87
C GLU A 105 -4.28 10.79 -14.18
N SER A 106 -5.26 11.24 -13.40
CA SER A 106 -5.88 12.55 -13.56
C SER A 106 -4.86 13.67 -13.34
N LEU A 107 -4.08 13.58 -12.27
CA LEU A 107 -2.97 14.51 -11.99
C LEU A 107 -1.92 14.49 -13.09
N PHE A 108 -1.57 13.31 -13.62
CA PHE A 108 -0.65 13.21 -14.74
C PHE A 108 -1.20 13.94 -15.99
N LYS A 109 -2.46 13.69 -16.35
CA LYS A 109 -3.13 14.36 -17.49
C LYS A 109 -3.18 15.88 -17.29
N GLU A 110 -3.33 16.36 -16.07
CA GLU A 110 -3.31 17.79 -15.74
C GLU A 110 -1.88 18.41 -15.83
N LEU A 111 -0.88 17.70 -15.32
CA LEU A 111 0.50 18.20 -15.21
C LEU A 111 1.30 18.08 -16.51
N GLN A 112 1.04 17.06 -17.33
CA GLN A 112 1.73 16.83 -18.60
C GLN A 112 1.73 18.06 -19.53
N PRO A 113 0.59 18.74 -19.82
CA PRO A 113 0.59 19.91 -20.68
C PRO A 113 1.31 21.11 -20.04
N LYS A 114 1.22 21.28 -18.72
CA LYS A 114 1.94 22.33 -17.99
C LYS A 114 3.45 22.14 -18.08
N ARG A 115 3.92 20.90 -17.89
CA ARG A 115 5.33 20.51 -18.08
C ARG A 115 5.80 20.80 -19.50
N LYS A 116 5.01 20.43 -20.52
CA LYS A 116 5.35 20.70 -21.91
C LYS A 116 5.50 22.21 -22.16
N LYS A 117 4.53 23.01 -21.72
CA LYS A 117 4.57 24.47 -21.86
C LYS A 117 5.77 25.11 -21.16
N LEU A 118 6.14 24.60 -19.98
CA LEU A 118 7.34 25.06 -19.27
C LEU A 118 8.61 24.76 -20.07
N LEU A 119 8.74 23.54 -20.61
CA LEU A 119 9.90 23.16 -21.44
C LEU A 119 10.00 24.00 -22.73
N ASP A 120 8.86 24.24 -23.39
CA ASP A 120 8.81 25.11 -24.57
C ASP A 120 9.26 26.55 -24.22
N GLY A 121 8.75 27.11 -23.10
CA GLY A 121 9.17 28.43 -22.62
C GLY A 121 10.65 28.50 -22.21
N LEU A 122 11.20 27.44 -21.61
CA LEU A 122 12.63 27.35 -21.30
C LEU A 122 13.50 27.33 -22.56
N SER A 123 13.03 26.67 -23.62
CA SER A 123 13.70 26.67 -24.93
C SER A 123 13.71 28.06 -25.55
N GLU A 124 12.60 28.79 -25.49
CA GLU A 124 12.52 30.19 -25.94
C GLU A 124 13.46 31.10 -25.15
N LEU A 125 13.51 30.95 -23.82
CA LEU A 125 14.44 31.69 -22.98
C LEU A 125 15.91 31.39 -23.33
N ASP A 126 16.24 30.15 -23.69
CA ASP A 126 17.59 29.81 -24.15
C ASP A 126 17.94 30.51 -25.47
N ASN A 127 17.01 30.54 -26.42
CA ASN A 127 17.17 31.27 -27.68
C ASN A 127 17.39 32.77 -27.43
N ILE A 128 16.60 33.38 -26.53
CA ILE A 128 16.75 34.77 -26.13
C ILE A 128 18.12 35.00 -25.48
N LYS A 129 18.54 34.12 -24.56
CA LYS A 129 19.86 34.16 -23.92
C LYS A 129 20.97 34.17 -24.96
N ASN A 130 20.92 33.25 -25.93
CA ASN A 130 21.90 33.13 -27.00
C ASN A 130 21.92 34.39 -27.89
N ARG A 131 20.74 34.95 -28.20
CA ARG A 131 20.64 36.21 -28.96
C ARG A 131 21.24 37.40 -28.20
N ILE A 132 20.95 37.53 -26.90
CA ILE A 132 21.54 38.58 -26.05
C ILE A 132 23.06 38.44 -26.02
N ASN A 133 23.58 37.23 -25.87
CA ASN A 133 25.02 36.98 -25.87
C ASN A 133 25.66 37.39 -27.20
N SER A 134 25.07 36.97 -28.34
CA SER A 134 25.54 37.35 -29.67
C SER A 134 25.55 38.86 -29.88
N LEU A 135 24.47 39.56 -29.50
CA LEU A 135 24.40 41.02 -29.58
C LEU A 135 25.45 41.69 -28.69
N SER A 136 25.65 41.18 -27.47
CA SER A 136 26.66 41.69 -26.54
C SER A 136 28.06 41.59 -27.12
N TYR A 137 28.41 40.48 -27.77
CA TYR A 137 29.68 40.33 -28.48
C TYR A 137 29.83 41.34 -29.61
N SER A 138 28.82 41.48 -30.46
CA SER A 138 28.86 42.44 -31.58
C SER A 138 28.99 43.89 -31.09
N ILE A 139 28.20 44.28 -30.08
CA ILE A 139 28.24 45.62 -29.49
C ILE A 139 29.62 45.91 -28.92
N ASN A 140 30.19 44.97 -28.14
CA ASN A 140 31.52 45.13 -27.55
C ASN A 140 32.59 45.26 -28.65
N TYR A 141 32.54 44.42 -29.70
CA TYR A 141 33.46 44.50 -30.83
C TYR A 141 33.42 45.87 -31.53
N PHE A 142 32.24 46.35 -31.92
CA PHE A 142 32.13 47.64 -32.62
C PHE A 142 32.50 48.83 -31.71
N ASN A 143 32.16 48.76 -30.42
CA ASN A 143 32.57 49.76 -29.43
C ASN A 143 34.10 49.85 -29.31
N GLU A 144 34.80 48.72 -29.30
CA GLU A 144 36.26 48.66 -29.22
C GLU A 144 36.93 49.13 -30.52
N GLN A 145 36.40 48.74 -31.68
CA GLN A 145 37.03 49.01 -32.97
C GLN A 145 36.80 50.42 -33.52
N TYR A 146 35.62 51.03 -33.29
CA TYR A 146 35.21 52.23 -34.03
C TYR A 146 34.82 53.42 -33.14
N MET A 147 34.79 53.27 -31.81
CA MET A 147 34.43 54.37 -30.92
C MET A 147 35.51 54.63 -29.87
N ASN A 148 36.11 55.83 -29.88
CA ASN A 148 36.92 56.31 -28.76
C ASN A 148 36.03 56.94 -27.66
N ASP A 149 36.58 57.12 -26.46
CA ASP A 149 35.82 57.60 -25.30
C ASP A 149 35.16 58.97 -25.53
N GLN A 150 35.79 59.84 -26.32
CA GLN A 150 35.30 61.19 -26.60
C GLN A 150 34.05 61.18 -27.48
N THR A 151 34.02 60.32 -28.51
CA THR A 151 32.85 60.13 -29.37
C THR A 151 31.71 59.44 -28.62
N ARG A 152 32.01 58.47 -27.74
CA ARG A 152 31.01 57.77 -26.93
C ARG A 152 30.26 58.72 -25.99
N ASN A 153 31.00 59.58 -25.29
CA ASN A 153 30.42 60.56 -24.37
C ASN A 153 29.57 61.60 -25.10
N LYS A 154 29.96 62.04 -26.31
CA LYS A 154 29.15 62.96 -27.13
C LYS A 154 27.83 62.35 -27.58
N LEU A 155 27.78 61.04 -27.82
CA LEU A 155 26.58 60.32 -28.27
C LEU A 155 25.71 59.79 -27.12
N GLY A 156 26.09 60.03 -25.85
CA GLY A 156 25.31 59.58 -24.68
C GLY A 156 25.32 58.08 -24.43
N LEU A 157 26.27 57.33 -25.00
CA LEU A 157 26.36 55.87 -24.86
C LEU A 157 27.07 55.50 -23.54
N THR A 158 26.29 55.39 -22.46
CA THR A 158 26.79 55.26 -21.07
C THR A 158 27.11 53.83 -20.60
N LYS A 159 26.65 52.78 -21.30
CA LYS A 159 26.99 51.37 -21.01
C LYS A 159 27.74 50.74 -22.18
N VAL A 160 29.07 50.70 -22.08
CA VAL A 160 29.96 50.33 -23.19
C VAL A 160 30.24 48.81 -23.25
N ARG A 161 30.12 48.10 -22.12
CA ARG A 161 30.43 46.67 -22.06
C ARG A 161 29.23 45.90 -21.51
N ILE A 162 28.62 45.08 -22.36
CA ILE A 162 27.57 44.16 -21.92
C ILE A 162 28.26 42.84 -21.60
N SER A 163 28.28 42.48 -20.31
CA SER A 163 28.84 41.21 -19.85
C SER A 163 27.88 40.06 -20.19
N PRO A 164 28.33 39.04 -20.94
CA PRO A 164 27.53 37.82 -21.16
C PRO A 164 27.20 37.08 -19.87
N LEU A 165 27.98 37.30 -18.80
CA LEU A 165 27.78 36.70 -17.48
C LEU A 165 26.65 37.36 -16.67
N ASP A 166 26.27 38.59 -17.02
CA ASP A 166 25.16 39.33 -16.39
C ASP A 166 23.86 39.22 -17.19
N ASN A 167 23.73 38.19 -18.02
CA ASN A 167 22.55 37.99 -18.86
C ASN A 167 21.30 37.76 -17.97
N PRO A 168 20.30 38.66 -17.98
CA PRO A 168 19.12 38.53 -17.14
C PRO A 168 18.30 37.27 -17.49
N ALA A 169 18.35 36.79 -18.74
CA ALA A 169 17.70 35.56 -19.14
C ALA A 169 18.26 34.33 -18.39
N THR A 170 19.57 34.30 -18.12
CA THR A 170 20.21 33.21 -17.36
C THR A 170 19.70 33.14 -15.92
N LYS A 171 19.51 34.30 -15.26
CA LYS A 171 18.96 34.34 -13.89
C LYS A 171 17.51 33.84 -13.84
N ILE A 172 16.69 34.25 -14.82
CA ILE A 172 15.28 33.83 -14.94
C ILE A 172 15.17 32.33 -15.24
N MET A 173 15.97 31.82 -16.17
CA MET A 173 16.02 30.38 -16.47
C MET A 173 16.40 29.55 -15.24
N ASN A 174 17.42 29.97 -14.49
CA ASN A 174 17.87 29.24 -13.30
C ASN A 174 16.80 29.16 -12.22
N SER A 175 16.00 30.22 -12.00
CA SER A 175 14.91 30.17 -11.01
C SER A 175 13.83 29.13 -11.35
N LEU A 176 13.64 28.80 -12.62
CA LEU A 176 12.64 27.83 -13.07
C LEU A 176 13.13 26.37 -13.03
N LEU A 177 14.42 26.13 -12.77
CA LEU A 177 15.06 24.80 -12.81
C LEU A 177 15.34 24.21 -11.41
N ILE A 178 15.25 25.01 -10.35
CA ILE A 178 15.71 24.64 -9.00
C ILE A 178 14.70 23.75 -8.22
N GLU A 179 13.43 23.70 -8.65
CA GLU A 179 12.33 23.09 -7.87
C GLU A 179 12.39 21.55 -7.72
N ASN A 180 13.23 20.83 -8.46
CA ASN A 180 13.33 19.36 -8.36
C ASN A 180 13.76 18.85 -6.96
N LYS A 181 14.38 19.68 -6.11
CA LYS A 181 14.83 19.25 -4.77
C LYS A 181 13.76 19.34 -3.68
N ASP A 182 12.74 20.19 -3.83
CA ASP A 182 11.75 20.41 -2.77
C ASP A 182 10.52 19.47 -2.87
N VAL A 183 10.25 18.93 -4.06
CA VAL A 183 9.10 18.02 -4.31
C VAL A 183 9.27 16.64 -3.65
N PHE A 184 10.51 16.21 -3.39
CA PHE A 184 10.81 14.87 -2.85
C PHE A 184 11.39 14.91 -1.43
N LYS A 185 10.92 15.84 -0.58
CA LYS A 185 11.20 15.74 0.86
C LYS A 185 10.48 14.50 1.40
N ARG A 186 11.24 13.44 1.63
CA ARG A 186 10.79 12.23 2.31
C ARG A 186 10.30 12.63 3.71
N SER A 187 9.00 12.49 3.95
CA SER A 187 8.43 12.33 5.29
C SER A 187 8.85 10.99 5.87
#